data_AF-A0A679J9G6-F1
#
_entry.id   AF-A0A679J9G6-F1
#
_cell.length_a   1.000
_cell.length_b   1.000
_cell.length_c   1.000
_cell.angle_alpha   90.00
_cell.angle_beta   90.00
_cell.angle_gamma   90.00
#
_symmetry.space_group_name_H-M   'P 1'
#
loop_
_entity.id
_entity.type
_entity.pdbx_description
1 polymer ?
#
loop_
_entity_poly.entity_id
_entity_poly.type
_entity_poly.pdbx_seq_one_letter_code
_entity_poly.pdbx_strand_id
1 'polypeptide(L)'
;MNNFYFGSEADDRTVAAAFNTRVNPLGTKINAIWSSDVGHWDVPEFTEPLAETWDLVQQGVISSDDFKAFVFGNPHRFYTEANPRFFEGTEVGRKLALKGTR
;
A
#
# COMPACT_ATOMS: atom_id res chain seq x y z
N MET A 1 11.17 -8.98 -7.44
CA MET A 1 10.83 -9.62 -6.16
C MET A 1 9.32 -9.64 -6.06
N ASN A 2 8.69 -10.77 -6.33
CA ASN A 2 7.24 -10.76 -6.58
C ASN A 2 6.42 -11.01 -5.31
N ASN A 3 7.02 -11.67 -4.32
CA ASN A 3 6.37 -12.20 -3.12
C ASN A 3 6.87 -11.56 -1.81
N PHE A 4 7.77 -10.57 -1.88
CA PHE A 4 8.22 -9.85 -0.69
C PHE A 4 7.43 -8.55 -0.53
N TYR A 5 6.80 -8.40 0.64
CA TYR A 5 6.00 -7.25 1.04
C TYR A 5 6.41 -6.82 2.44
N PHE A 6 6.34 -5.52 2.72
CA PHE A 6 6.57 -4.98 4.06
C PHE A 6 5.64 -3.79 4.31
N GLY A 7 5.22 -3.62 5.57
CA GLY A 7 4.45 -2.46 6.00
C GLY A 7 5.37 -1.25 6.17
N SER A 8 4.86 -0.06 5.84
CA SER A 8 5.50 1.22 6.16
C SER A 8 4.47 2.12 6.82
N GLU A 9 4.89 2.81 7.86
CA GLU A 9 4.16 3.93 8.46
C GLU A 9 3.83 4.99 7.39
N ALA A 10 2.77 5.73 7.66
CA ALA A 10 2.07 6.58 6.70
C ALA A 10 2.97 7.65 6.08
N ASP A 11 3.63 8.46 6.90
CA ASP A 11 4.44 9.60 6.49
C ASP A 11 5.95 9.32 6.50
N ASP A 12 6.35 8.07 6.76
CA ASP A 12 7.76 7.67 6.75
C ASP A 12 8.39 7.86 5.35
N ARG A 13 9.24 8.89 5.25
CA ARG A 13 9.96 9.26 4.04
C ARG A 13 10.88 8.16 3.53
N THR A 14 11.31 7.24 4.39
CA THR A 14 12.19 6.13 4.00
C THR A 14 11.51 5.15 3.04
N VAL A 15 10.18 5.18 2.95
CA VAL A 15 9.41 4.39 1.96
C VAL A 15 9.84 4.67 0.52
N ALA A 16 10.42 5.84 0.23
CA ALA A 16 10.99 6.16 -1.08
C ALA A 16 12.03 5.14 -1.56
N ALA A 17 12.76 4.51 -0.64
CA ALA A 17 13.70 3.45 -0.97
C ALA A 17 13.01 2.26 -1.67
N ALA A 18 11.77 1.95 -1.32
CA ALA A 18 11.00 0.88 -1.96
C ALA A 18 10.78 1.14 -3.45
N PHE A 19 10.66 2.41 -3.85
CA PHE A 19 10.28 2.80 -5.20
C PHE A 19 11.48 3.28 -6.06
N ASN A 20 12.66 3.44 -5.46
CA ASN A 20 13.83 3.99 -6.13
C ASN A 20 14.59 2.93 -6.96
N THR A 21 14.20 2.78 -8.23
CA THR A 21 14.82 1.84 -9.18
C THR A 21 16.28 2.16 -9.53
N ARG A 22 16.80 3.33 -9.17
CA ARG A 22 18.22 3.69 -9.41
C ARG A 22 19.16 3.05 -8.40
N VAL A 23 18.68 2.79 -7.18
CA VAL A 23 19.50 2.25 -6.08
C VAL A 23 19.14 0.82 -5.74
N ASN A 24 17.91 0.40 -6.04
CA ASN A 24 17.47 -0.96 -5.81
C ASN A 24 18.15 -1.93 -6.79
N PRO A 25 18.69 -3.07 -6.31
CA PRO A 25 19.23 -4.11 -7.18
C PRO A 25 18.21 -4.52 -8.25
N LEU A 26 18.71 -4.84 -9.45
CA LEU A 26 17.89 -5.24 -10.60
C LEU A 26 16.91 -4.17 -11.10
N GLY A 27 17.05 -2.92 -10.65
CA GLY A 27 16.15 -1.83 -11.03
C GLY A 27 14.70 -2.03 -10.58
N THR A 28 14.47 -2.83 -9.54
CA THR A 28 13.13 -3.22 -9.11
C THR A 28 12.52 -2.21 -8.13
N LYS A 29 11.18 -2.12 -8.14
CA LYS A 29 10.42 -1.62 -7.00
C LYS A 29 10.17 -2.77 -6.03
N ILE A 30 10.10 -2.48 -4.74
CA ILE A 30 9.80 -3.41 -3.65
C ILE A 30 8.37 -3.13 -3.18
N ASN A 31 7.60 -4.18 -2.83
CA ASN A 31 6.17 -4.04 -2.57
C ASN A 31 5.90 -3.51 -1.15
N ALA A 32 6.09 -2.21 -0.91
CA ALA A 32 5.67 -1.55 0.32
C ALA A 32 4.13 -1.46 0.41
N ILE A 33 3.57 -1.66 1.60
CA ILE A 33 2.13 -1.58 1.93
C ILE A 33 1.94 -0.49 2.98
N TRP A 34 1.00 0.41 2.73
CA TRP A 34 0.65 1.49 3.64
C TRP A 34 0.06 0.99 4.96
N SER A 35 0.53 1.56 6.07
CA SER A 35 0.00 1.37 7.42
C SER A 35 -0.18 2.74 8.06
N SER A 36 -1.34 2.99 8.68
CA SER A 36 -1.68 4.31 9.22
C SER A 36 -0.95 4.68 10.51
N ASP A 37 -0.35 3.69 11.17
CA ASP A 37 0.24 3.78 12.52
C ASP A 37 -0.66 4.38 13.62
N VAL A 38 -1.98 4.29 13.41
CA VAL A 38 -2.98 4.74 14.39
C VAL A 38 -2.84 3.92 15.67
N GLY A 39 -2.60 4.62 16.78
CA GLY A 39 -2.31 4.04 18.08
C GLY A 39 -0.87 4.27 18.56
N HIS A 40 0.01 4.77 17.68
CA HIS A 40 1.29 5.36 18.08
C HIS A 40 1.10 6.77 18.66
N TRP A 41 2.09 7.25 19.41
CA TRP A 41 1.95 8.48 20.23
C TRP A 41 2.06 9.77 19.42
N ASP A 42 2.62 9.71 18.22
CA ASP A 42 2.82 10.83 17.28
C ASP A 42 1.72 10.93 16.21
N VAL A 43 0.70 10.06 16.25
CA VAL A 43 -0.52 10.14 15.43
C VAL A 43 -1.71 10.60 16.27
N PRO A 44 -1.78 11.88 16.70
CA PRO A 44 -2.82 12.37 17.61
C PRO A 44 -4.18 12.55 16.93
N GLU A 45 -4.20 12.73 15.60
CA GLU A 45 -5.42 12.91 14.81
C GLU A 45 -5.60 11.74 13.86
N PHE A 46 -6.61 10.90 14.10
CA PHE A 46 -6.78 9.64 13.38
C PHE A 46 -7.42 9.80 11.99
N THR A 47 -7.93 10.99 11.67
CA THR A 47 -8.60 11.26 10.39
C THR A 47 -7.65 11.73 9.29
N GLU A 48 -6.44 12.19 9.64
CA GLU A 48 -5.46 12.78 8.74
C GLU A 48 -4.40 11.83 8.13
N PRO A 49 -4.06 10.63 8.65
CA PRO A 49 -2.85 9.91 8.22
C PRO A 49 -2.75 9.64 6.71
N LEU A 50 -3.87 9.33 6.06
CA LEU A 50 -3.88 9.11 4.61
C LEU A 50 -3.68 10.42 3.82
N ALA A 51 -4.23 11.54 4.33
CA ALA A 51 -4.02 12.85 3.74
C ALA A 51 -2.56 13.30 3.94
N GLU A 52 -1.98 13.10 5.12
CA GLU A 52 -0.58 13.39 5.42
C GLU A 52 0.38 12.54 4.56
N THR A 53 0.03 11.28 4.29
CA THR A 53 0.81 10.42 3.34
C THR A 53 0.93 11.08 1.95
N TRP A 54 -0.08 11.85 1.51
CA TRP A 54 -0.04 12.54 0.22
C TRP A 54 1.01 13.65 0.16
N ASP A 55 1.49 14.15 1.30
CA ASP A 55 2.59 15.10 1.35
C ASP A 55 3.90 14.52 0.79
N LEU A 56 4.10 13.19 0.88
CA LEU A 56 5.23 12.52 0.22
C LEU A 56 5.20 12.73 -1.31
N VAL A 57 4.01 12.83 -1.90
CA VAL A 57 3.84 13.17 -3.33
C VAL A 57 4.08 14.65 -3.56
N GLN A 58 3.47 15.53 -2.75
CA GLN A 58 3.63 16.99 -2.89
C GLN A 58 5.09 17.44 -2.76
N GLN A 59 5.84 16.78 -1.88
CA GLN A 59 7.24 17.07 -1.63
C GLN A 59 8.20 16.32 -2.56
N GLY A 60 7.68 15.51 -3.50
CA GLY A 60 8.47 14.77 -4.48
C GLY A 60 9.31 13.62 -3.92
N VAL A 61 8.93 13.09 -2.74
CA VAL A 61 9.57 11.94 -2.11
C VAL A 61 9.24 10.65 -2.87
N ILE A 62 7.98 10.51 -3.29
CA ILE A 62 7.49 9.45 -4.18
C ILE A 62 6.62 10.04 -5.29
N SER A 63 6.44 9.30 -6.40
CA SER A 63 5.48 9.72 -7.44
C SER A 63 4.04 9.41 -7.05
N SER A 64 3.06 10.00 -7.75
CA SER A 64 1.64 9.64 -7.59
C SER A 64 1.35 8.17 -7.92
N ASP A 65 2.10 7.59 -8.85
CA ASP A 65 1.98 6.17 -9.22
C ASP A 65 2.53 5.27 -8.12
N ASP A 66 3.64 5.67 -7.48
CA ASP A 66 4.18 4.98 -6.31
C ASP A 66 3.23 5.07 -5.13
N PHE A 67 2.62 6.23 -4.89
CA PHE A 67 1.57 6.39 -3.88
C PHE A 67 0.40 5.44 -4.12
N LYS A 68 -0.13 5.37 -5.36
CA LYS A 68 -1.20 4.43 -5.71
C LYS A 68 -0.78 2.97 -5.49
N ALA A 69 0.46 2.62 -5.82
CA ALA A 69 0.99 1.29 -5.53
C ALA A 69 1.07 1.04 -4.02
N PHE A 70 1.52 2.01 -3.25
CA PHE A 70 1.69 1.92 -1.80
C PHE A 70 0.37 1.77 -1.03
N VAL A 71 -0.62 2.63 -1.31
CA VAL A 71 -1.88 2.69 -0.54
C VAL A 71 -2.95 1.72 -1.04
N PHE A 72 -2.81 1.19 -2.26
CA PHE A 72 -3.83 0.31 -2.85
C PHE A 72 -3.23 -0.86 -3.63
N GLY A 73 -2.38 -0.62 -4.62
CA GLY A 73 -1.96 -1.65 -5.58
C GLY A 73 -1.25 -2.84 -4.93
N ASN A 74 -0.25 -2.57 -4.09
CA ASN A 74 0.52 -3.58 -3.37
C ASN A 74 -0.34 -4.28 -2.29
N PRO A 75 -1.10 -3.58 -1.42
CA PRO A 75 -2.03 -4.23 -0.50
C PRO A 75 -3.03 -5.15 -1.21
N HIS A 76 -3.64 -4.67 -2.31
CA HIS A 76 -4.59 -5.46 -3.09
C HIS A 76 -3.94 -6.73 -3.61
N ARG A 77 -2.77 -6.62 -4.24
CA ARG A 77 -2.01 -7.79 -4.74
C ARG A 77 -1.64 -8.75 -3.61
N PHE A 78 -1.14 -8.26 -2.49
CA PHE A 78 -0.77 -9.06 -1.33
C PHE A 78 -1.91 -9.97 -0.86
N TYR A 79 -3.12 -9.42 -0.73
CA TYR A 79 -4.27 -10.19 -0.26
C TYR A 79 -4.90 -11.09 -1.32
N THR A 80 -4.81 -10.73 -2.61
CA THR A 80 -5.58 -11.39 -3.68
C THR A 80 -4.77 -12.34 -4.57
N GLU A 81 -3.44 -12.16 -4.71
CA GLU A 81 -2.64 -13.00 -5.62
C GLU A 81 -2.60 -14.47 -5.17
N ALA A 82 -2.42 -14.72 -3.87
CA ALA A 82 -2.42 -16.07 -3.31
C ALA A 82 -3.84 -16.62 -3.10
N ASN A 83 -4.84 -15.74 -2.96
CA ASN A 83 -6.23 -16.12 -2.76
C ASN A 83 -7.16 -15.22 -3.61
N PRO A 84 -7.49 -15.64 -4.84
CA PRO A 84 -8.42 -14.90 -5.70
C PRO A 84 -9.82 -14.72 -5.10
N ARG A 85 -10.15 -15.52 -4.07
CA ARG A 85 -11.44 -15.52 -3.37
C ARG A 85 -11.42 -14.65 -2.11
N PHE A 86 -10.39 -13.84 -1.89
CA PHE A 86 -10.20 -13.04 -0.68
C PHE A 86 -11.43 -12.22 -0.27
N PHE A 87 -12.17 -11.68 -1.24
CA PHE A 87 -13.36 -10.87 -0.99
C PHE A 87 -14.68 -11.66 -1.03
N GLU A 88 -14.68 -12.99 -1.26
CA GLU A 88 -15.92 -13.78 -1.24
C GLU A 88 -16.62 -13.64 0.12
N GLY A 89 -17.94 -13.44 0.10
CA GLY A 89 -18.75 -13.23 1.31
C GLY A 89 -18.64 -11.84 1.94
N THR A 90 -17.79 -10.94 1.41
CA THR A 90 -17.70 -9.54 1.87
C THR A 90 -18.59 -8.60 1.04
N GLU A 91 -18.87 -7.41 1.56
CA GLU A 91 -19.56 -6.35 0.81
C GLU A 91 -18.80 -5.91 -0.44
N VAL A 92 -17.45 -5.94 -0.40
CA VAL A 92 -16.61 -5.67 -1.57
C VAL A 92 -16.86 -6.73 -2.65
N GLY A 93 -16.84 -8.01 -2.28
CA GLY A 93 -17.14 -9.11 -3.21
C GLY A 93 -18.55 -9.01 -3.81
N ARG A 94 -19.55 -8.62 -2.99
CA ARG A 94 -20.92 -8.38 -3.47
C ARG A 94 -20.99 -7.24 -4.49
N LYS A 95 -20.34 -6.11 -4.21
CA LYS A 95 -20.28 -4.95 -5.14
C LYS A 95 -19.55 -5.28 -6.44
N LEU A 96 -18.52 -6.11 -6.38
CA LEU A 96 -17.78 -6.60 -7.55
C LEU A 96 -18.49 -7.76 -8.27
N ALA A 97 -19.65 -8.20 -7.80
CA ALA A 97 -20.39 -9.35 -8.32
C ALA A 97 -19.53 -10.63 -8.42
N LEU A 98 -18.62 -10.84 -7.46
CA LEU A 98 -17.83 -12.06 -7.37
C LEU A 98 -18.78 -13.22 -7.09
N LYS A 99 -18.86 -14.17 -8.03
CA LYS A 99 -19.65 -15.38 -7.85
C LYS A 99 -18.88 -16.28 -6.87
N GLY A 100 -19.49 -16.60 -5.74
CA GLY A 100 -18.99 -17.67 -4.88
C GLY A 100 -18.99 -18.96 -5.69
N THR A 101 -17.80 -19.49 -5.97
CA THR A 101 -17.69 -20.78 -6.65
C THR A 101 -18.05 -21.85 -5.61
N ARG A 102 -19.14 -22.60 -5.85
CA ARG A 102 -19.51 -23.77 -5.03
C ARG A 102 -18.42 -24.82 -5.07
#